data_AF-A0A926S350-F1
#
_entry.id   AF-A0A926S350-F1
#
_cell.length_a   1.000
_cell.length_b   1.000
_cell.length_c   1.000
_cell.angle_alpha   90.00
_cell.angle_beta   90.00
_cell.angle_gamma   90.00
#
_symmetry.space_group_name_H-M   'P 1'
#
loop_
_entity.id
_entity.type
_entity.pdbx_description
1 polymer ?
#
loop_
_entity_poly.entity_id
_entity_poly.type
_entity_poly.pdbx_seq_one_letter_code
_entity_poly.pdbx_strand_id
1 'polypeptide(L)'
;MITFKRLDHFHICVPPERLDEAKDFYTKVIGLELIDRPDHLFSSPGYWLNIGNVQLHIGVEEALPRSIRHTALEVTDADAALKHLQQP
;
A
#
# COMPACT_ATOMS: atom_id res chain seq x y z
N MET A 1 26.46 15.88 5.48
CA MET A 1 25.75 15.43 4.27
C MET A 1 25.02 14.14 4.63
N ILE A 2 23.75 13.99 4.25
CA ILE A 2 22.98 12.77 4.55
C ILE A 2 23.17 11.79 3.37
N THR A 3 23.45 10.52 3.66
CA THR A 3 23.59 9.46 2.66
C THR A 3 22.40 8.52 2.73
N PHE A 4 21.55 8.53 1.71
CA PHE A 4 20.36 7.68 1.63
C PHE A 4 20.69 6.32 0.99
N LYS A 5 20.06 5.23 1.46
CA LYS A 5 20.29 3.87 0.93
C LYS A 5 19.21 3.44 -0.08
N ARG A 6 17.95 3.56 0.30
CA ARG A 6 16.76 3.23 -0.51
C ARG A 6 15.51 3.87 0.10
N LEU A 7 14.40 3.84 -0.63
CA LEU A 7 13.07 4.01 -0.03
C LEU A 7 12.84 2.88 0.98
N ASP A 8 12.42 3.22 2.20
CA ASP A 8 12.08 2.22 3.22
C ASP A 8 10.66 1.69 3.02
N HIS A 9 9.71 2.62 3.00
CA HIS A 9 8.29 2.39 2.78
C HIS A 9 7.65 3.61 2.11
N PHE A 10 6.45 3.43 1.57
CA PHE A 10 5.57 4.53 1.20
C PHE A 10 4.23 4.37 1.92
N HIS A 11 3.60 5.51 2.22
CA HIS A 11 2.36 5.56 2.97
C HIS A 11 1.22 6.01 2.07
N ILE A 12 0.08 5.32 2.16
CA ILE A 12 -1.18 5.76 1.57
C ILE A 12 -2.23 5.85 2.65
N CYS A 13 -3.12 6.83 2.53
CA CYS A 13 -4.25 6.99 3.42
C CYS A 13 -5.55 6.75 2.64
N VAL A 14 -6.50 6.09 3.28
CA VAL A 14 -7.87 5.93 2.80
C VAL A 14 -8.84 6.46 3.87
N PRO A 15 -10.09 6.79 3.51
CA PRO A 15 -11.11 7.09 4.50
C PRO A 15 -11.25 5.94 5.51
N PRO A 16 -11.50 6.21 6.81
CA PRO A 16 -11.58 5.18 7.85
C PRO A 16 -12.51 4.02 7.51
N GLU A 17 -13.65 4.30 6.89
CA GLU A 17 -14.66 3.32 6.47
C GLU A 17 -14.22 2.41 5.31
N ARG A 18 -13.12 2.76 4.63
CA ARG A 18 -12.55 2.00 3.50
C ARG A 18 -11.23 1.31 3.84
N LEU A 19 -10.77 1.36 5.08
CA LEU A 19 -9.49 0.78 5.48
C LEU A 19 -9.41 -0.74 5.20
N ASP A 20 -10.46 -1.48 5.55
CA ASP A 20 -10.51 -2.93 5.30
C ASP A 20 -10.65 -3.25 3.82
N GLU A 21 -11.35 -2.42 3.04
CA GLU A 21 -11.42 -2.55 1.58
C GLU A 21 -10.03 -2.38 0.95
N ALA A 22 -9.25 -1.40 1.41
CA ALA A 22 -7.88 -1.19 0.95
C ALA A 22 -6.99 -2.39 1.27
N LYS A 23 -7.05 -2.92 2.50
CA LYS A 23 -6.32 -4.15 2.86
C LYS A 23 -6.71 -5.31 1.93
N ASP A 24 -8.00 -5.51 1.72
CA ASP A 24 -8.50 -6.61 0.89
C ASP A 24 -8.04 -6.45 -0.57
N PHE A 25 -8.05 -5.24 -1.11
CA PHE A 25 -7.51 -4.97 -2.45
C PHE A 25 -6.03 -5.35 -2.54
N TYR A 26 -5.19 -4.84 -1.63
CA TYR A 26 -3.76 -5.09 -1.70
C TYR A 26 -3.37 -6.54 -1.39
N THR A 27 -4.12 -7.25 -0.52
CA THR A 27 -3.83 -8.65 -0.18
C THR A 27 -4.44 -9.65 -1.16
N LYS A 28 -5.69 -9.44 -1.60
CA LYS A 28 -6.43 -10.43 -2.41
C LYS A 28 -6.36 -10.16 -3.91
N VAL A 29 -6.34 -8.88 -4.33
CA VAL A 29 -6.27 -8.52 -5.76
C VAL A 29 -4.82 -8.38 -6.21
N ILE A 30 -4.02 -7.60 -5.47
CA ILE A 30 -2.60 -7.41 -5.80
C ILE A 30 -1.73 -8.57 -5.31
N GLY A 31 -2.15 -9.31 -4.28
CA GLY A 31 -1.43 -10.48 -3.78
C GLY A 31 -0.27 -10.15 -2.84
N LEU A 32 -0.29 -8.98 -2.18
CA LEU A 32 0.77 -8.60 -1.23
C LEU A 32 0.61 -9.32 0.10
N GLU A 33 1.74 -9.61 0.73
CA GLU A 33 1.79 -10.21 2.05
C GLU A 33 1.52 -9.17 3.13
N LEU A 34 0.50 -9.42 3.97
CA LEU A 34 0.23 -8.65 5.18
C LEU A 34 1.28 -9.00 6.25
N ILE A 35 1.88 -7.98 6.88
CA ILE A 35 2.88 -8.15 7.94
C ILE A 35 2.41 -7.53 9.27
N ASP A 36 3.10 -7.91 10.35
CA ASP A 36 2.82 -7.38 11.68
C ASP A 36 3.03 -5.85 11.71
N ARG A 37 2.01 -5.15 12.19
CA ARG A 37 2.07 -3.73 12.52
C ARG A 37 2.08 -3.64 14.05
N PRO A 38 3.03 -2.92 14.68
CA PRO A 38 3.08 -2.79 16.13
C PRO A 38 1.99 -1.82 16.61
N ASP A 39 0.73 -2.25 16.57
CA ASP A 39 -0.45 -1.41 16.77
C ASP A 39 -0.48 -0.69 18.12
N HIS A 40 0.17 -1.24 19.14
CA HIS A 40 0.33 -0.61 20.45
C HIS A 40 1.09 0.73 20.42
N LEU A 41 1.82 1.02 19.34
CA LEU A 41 2.54 2.28 19.14
C LEU A 41 1.73 3.33 18.37
N PHE A 42 0.54 2.99 17.86
CA PHE A 42 -0.25 3.86 17.00
C PHE A 42 -1.63 4.16 17.59
N SER A 43 -2.05 5.43 17.47
CA SER A 43 -3.39 5.86 17.87
C SER A 43 -4.45 5.69 16.78
N SER A 44 -4.03 5.38 15.55
CA SER A 44 -4.91 5.19 14.39
C SER A 44 -4.83 3.75 13.87
N PRO A 45 -5.91 3.23 13.26
CA PRO A 45 -5.88 1.93 12.60
C PRO A 45 -5.05 1.98 11.30
N GLY A 46 -4.58 0.82 10.85
CA GLY A 46 -3.74 0.72 9.66
C GLY A 46 -3.21 -0.69 9.43
N TYR A 47 -2.60 -0.90 8.26
CA TYR A 47 -2.05 -2.19 7.83
C TYR A 47 -0.69 -2.00 7.16
N TRP A 48 0.23 -2.94 7.38
CA TRP A 48 1.53 -2.96 6.72
C TRP A 48 1.63 -4.17 5.81
N LEU A 49 2.19 -3.97 4.62
CA LEU A 49 2.37 -5.03 3.63
C LEU A 49 3.78 -5.02 3.04
N ASN A 50 4.31 -6.19 2.74
CA ASN A 50 5.55 -6.33 1.97
C ASN A 50 5.28 -6.11 0.48
N ILE A 51 6.18 -5.36 -0.18
CA ILE A 51 6.12 -5.18 -1.64
C ILE A 51 7.53 -4.99 -2.22
N GLY A 52 7.96 -5.98 -3.02
CA GLY A 52 9.34 -6.01 -3.53
C GLY A 52 10.35 -6.01 -2.39
N ASN A 53 11.19 -4.97 -2.32
CA ASN A 53 12.18 -4.75 -1.27
C ASN A 53 11.84 -3.57 -0.34
N VAL A 54 10.60 -3.06 -0.37
CA VAL A 54 10.07 -1.98 0.47
C VAL A 54 8.78 -2.41 1.16
N GLN A 55 8.16 -1.52 1.94
CA GLN A 55 6.85 -1.75 2.53
C GLN A 55 5.80 -0.75 2.02
N LEU A 56 4.56 -1.20 1.99
CA LEU A 56 3.36 -0.36 1.86
C LEU A 56 2.73 -0.21 3.25
N HIS A 57 2.61 1.02 3.72
CA HIS A 57 1.82 1.34 4.92
C HIS A 57 0.49 1.94 4.51
N ILE A 58 -0.61 1.34 4.97
CA ILE A 58 -1.96 1.84 4.79
C ILE A 58 -2.43 2.44 6.11
N GLY A 59 -2.75 3.73 6.11
CA GLY A 59 -3.34 4.44 7.24
C GLY A 59 -4.71 5.02 6.89
N VAL A 60 -5.23 5.83 7.80
CA VAL A 60 -6.52 6.52 7.64
C VAL A 60 -6.37 8.03 7.70
N GLU A 61 -7.06 8.72 6.80
CA GLU A 61 -7.23 10.18 6.80
C GLU A 61 -8.65 10.50 6.30
N GLU A 62 -9.19 11.67 6.68
CA GLU A 62 -10.44 12.18 6.14
C GLU A 62 -10.40 12.25 4.60
N ALA A 63 -11.54 12.02 3.95
CA ALA A 63 -11.62 12.00 2.50
C ALA A 63 -11.15 13.34 1.89
N LEU A 64 -10.05 13.29 1.15
CA LEU A 64 -9.51 14.43 0.41
C LEU A 64 -10.03 14.45 -1.03
N PRO A 65 -10.09 15.63 -1.68
CA PRO A 65 -10.33 15.72 -3.11
C PRO A 65 -9.35 14.86 -3.90
N ARG A 66 -9.79 14.35 -5.05
CA ARG A 66 -8.95 13.56 -5.96
C ARG A 66 -7.66 14.33 -6.25
N SER A 67 -6.53 13.66 -6.04
CA SER A 67 -5.19 14.18 -6.29
C SER A 67 -4.52 13.44 -7.45
N ILE A 68 -3.53 14.07 -8.08
CA ILE A 68 -2.61 13.42 -9.03
C ILE A 68 -1.44 12.72 -8.32
N ARG A 69 -1.32 12.85 -6.99
CA ARG A 69 -0.28 12.16 -6.21
C ARG A 69 -0.46 10.65 -6.36
N HIS A 70 0.62 9.97 -6.75
CA HIS A 70 0.64 8.54 -6.94
C HIS A 70 2.02 7.98 -6.61
N THR A 71 2.07 6.68 -6.33
CA THR A 71 3.31 5.91 -6.28
C THR A 71 3.30 4.97 -7.46
N ALA A 72 4.36 5.01 -8.27
CA ALA A 72 4.56 4.08 -9.37
C ALA A 72 5.53 2.98 -8.92
N LEU A 73 5.18 1.73 -9.22
CA LEU A 73 5.97 0.56 -8.89
C LEU A 73 6.31 -0.16 -10.18
N GLU A 74 7.57 -0.56 -10.32
CA GLU A 74 8.01 -1.43 -11.39
C GLU A 74 7.57 -2.87 -11.09
N VAL A 75 7.08 -3.56 -12.12
CA VAL A 75 6.73 -4.98 -12.07
C VAL A 75 7.59 -5.74 -13.07
N THR A 76 7.87 -7.01 -12.78
CA THR A 76 8.72 -7.85 -13.63
C THR A 76 8.12 -8.12 -15.01
N ASP A 77 6.78 -8.15 -15.11
CA ASP A 77 6.03 -8.34 -16.34
C ASP A 77 4.72 -7.56 -16.30
N ALA A 78 4.66 -6.44 -17.03
CA ALA A 78 3.50 -5.56 -17.06
C ALA A 78 2.30 -6.17 -17.81
N ASP A 79 2.55 -6.99 -18.83
CA ASP A 79 1.48 -7.63 -19.62
C ASP A 79 0.79 -8.73 -18.81
N ALA A 80 1.57 -9.51 -18.04
CA ALA A 80 1.02 -10.48 -17.11
C ALA A 80 0.22 -9.81 -16.00
N ALA A 81 0.74 -8.73 -15.41
CA ALA A 81 0.02 -7.96 -14.39
C ALA A 81 -1.31 -7.39 -14.93
N LEU A 82 -1.30 -6.84 -16.15
CA LEU A 82 -2.52 -6.34 -16.79
C LEU A 82 -3.56 -7.45 -16.98
N LYS A 83 -3.15 -8.62 -17.49
CA LYS A 83 -4.05 -9.77 -17.68
C LYS A 83 -4.66 -10.24 -16.36
N HIS A 84 -3.87 -10.29 -15.29
CA HIS A 84 -4.36 -10.64 -13.95
C HIS A 84 -5.46 -9.66 -13.48
N LEU A 85 -5.22 -8.36 -13.62
CA LEU A 85 -6.15 -7.32 -13.17
C LEU A 85 -7.41 -7.18 -14.03
N GLN A 86 -7.41 -7.73 -15.24
CA GLN A 86 -8.57 -7.73 -16.15
C GLN A 86 -9.45 -8.98 -16.01
N GLN A 87 -9.03 -9.98 -15.23
CA GLN A 87 -9.86 -11.16 -14.96
C GLN A 87 -11.01 -10.78 -14.01
N PRO A 88 -12.25 -11.21 -14.33
CA PRO A 88 -13.44 -10.87 -13.54
C PRO A 88 -13.48 -11.55 -12.17
#